data_AF-A0A520PGN3-F1
#
_entry.id   AF-A0A520PGN3-F1
#
_cell.length_a   1.000
_cell.length_b   1.000
_cell.length_c   1.000
_cell.angle_alpha   90.00
_cell.angle_beta   90.00
_cell.angle_gamma   90.00
#
_symmetry.space_group_name_H-M   'P 1'
#
loop_
_entity.id
_entity.type
_entity.pdbx_description
1 polymer ?
#
loop_
_entity_poly.entity_id
_entity_poly.type
_entity_poly.pdbx_seq_one_letter_code
_entity_poly.pdbx_strand_id
1 'polypeptide(L)'
;PADEGWGPRPVPMVQGHPELASHIAQSVILQDFDLTIVNEMDVDHGLTVPLSLMCGQPTAWPCPVIPFAVNVVQYPVPRGQRCFQLGQAIRRALDEYDEDLNVQIWGTGGMTHQLQGPRAGLINKQWDSKFLDKLIDDPEDAAAIPHIEYVREAGSEGIELVMWLIARGAMSDVAGGSKPTVRHRFYHVPASNTAVGHLILENGISA
;
A
#
# COMPACT_ATOMS: atom_id res chain seq x y z
N PRO A 1 14.30 1.20 13.19
CA PRO A 1 12.96 1.83 13.36
C PRO A 1 13.13 3.31 13.65
N ALA A 2 12.33 4.18 13.04
CA ALA A 2 12.41 5.62 13.25
C ALA A 2 11.99 6.01 14.68
N ASP A 3 12.58 7.09 15.21
CA ASP A 3 12.09 7.77 16.41
C ASP A 3 11.04 8.82 16.01
N GLU A 4 9.80 8.61 16.46
CA GLU A 4 8.65 9.45 16.14
C GLU A 4 8.32 10.44 17.28
N GLY A 5 9.32 10.74 18.12
CA GLY A 5 9.21 11.64 19.27
C GLY A 5 8.97 10.92 20.61
N TRP A 6 8.97 9.58 20.61
CA TRP A 6 8.73 8.73 21.79
C TRP A 6 9.83 7.67 22.00
N GLY A 7 10.92 7.79 21.25
CA GLY A 7 11.90 6.72 21.06
C GLY A 7 11.50 5.76 19.94
N PRO A 8 12.45 4.98 19.39
CA PRO A 8 12.15 3.95 18.40
C PRO A 8 11.15 2.92 18.93
N ARG A 9 10.19 2.52 18.10
CA ARG A 9 9.25 1.42 18.44
C ARG A 9 10.02 0.15 18.82
N PRO A 10 9.63 -0.58 19.89
CA PRO A 10 10.33 -1.77 20.36
C PRO A 10 9.98 -3.00 19.51
N VAL A 11 10.34 -2.97 18.23
CA VAL A 11 10.09 -4.04 17.25
C VAL A 11 11.41 -4.53 16.64
N PRO A 12 11.46 -5.77 16.11
CA PRO A 12 12.67 -6.27 15.47
C PRO A 12 13.13 -5.40 14.30
N MET A 13 14.44 -5.46 14.02
CA MET A 13 15.02 -4.83 12.83
C MET A 13 14.42 -5.46 11.57
N VAL A 14 13.96 -4.61 10.64
CA VAL A 14 13.48 -5.05 9.33
C VAL A 14 14.67 -5.46 8.48
N GLN A 15 14.67 -6.70 7.98
CA GLN A 15 15.68 -7.19 7.06
C GLN A 15 15.16 -7.02 5.63
N GLY A 16 15.97 -6.39 4.76
CA GLY A 16 15.63 -6.20 3.35
C GLY A 16 15.97 -7.42 2.49
N HIS A 17 15.63 -7.34 1.20
CA HIS A 17 16.09 -8.26 0.16
C HIS A 17 16.82 -7.46 -0.93
N PRO A 18 18.14 -7.22 -0.79
CA PRO A 18 18.87 -6.28 -1.64
C PRO A 18 18.89 -6.65 -3.12
N GLU A 19 18.99 -7.94 -3.47
CA GLU A 19 18.98 -8.39 -4.87
C GLU A 19 17.64 -8.08 -5.54
N LEU A 20 16.53 -8.51 -4.94
CA LEU A 20 15.18 -8.24 -5.44
C LEU A 20 14.87 -6.74 -5.48
N ALA A 21 15.27 -5.98 -4.45
CA ALA A 21 15.10 -4.52 -4.42
C ALA A 21 15.84 -3.83 -5.56
N SER A 22 17.08 -4.25 -5.83
CA SER A 22 17.91 -3.72 -6.92
C SER A 22 17.34 -4.07 -8.29
N HIS A 23 16.80 -5.29 -8.44
CA HIS A 23 16.11 -5.73 -9.65
C HIS A 23 14.85 -4.91 -9.92
N ILE A 24 13.98 -4.78 -8.93
CA ILE A 24 12.75 -3.95 -9.03
C ILE A 24 13.12 -2.51 -9.40
N ALA A 25 14.09 -1.91 -8.71
CA ALA A 25 14.50 -0.53 -8.99
C ALA A 25 14.96 -0.35 -10.44
N GLN A 26 15.84 -1.23 -10.94
CA GLN A 26 16.34 -1.17 -12.32
C GLN A 26 15.22 -1.37 -13.34
N SER A 27 14.43 -2.45 -13.21
CA SER A 27 13.35 -2.76 -14.15
C SER A 27 12.28 -1.66 -14.17
N VAL A 28 11.86 -1.15 -13.01
CA VAL A 28 10.82 -0.11 -12.94
C VAL A 28 11.33 1.24 -13.49
N ILE A 29 12.60 1.60 -13.27
CA ILE A 29 13.20 2.80 -13.89
C ILE A 29 13.20 2.69 -15.42
N LEU A 30 13.56 1.52 -15.97
CA LEU A 30 13.52 1.27 -17.42
C LEU A 30 12.11 1.24 -18.01
N GLN A 31 11.07 1.24 -17.16
CA GLN A 31 9.66 1.37 -17.53
C GLN A 31 9.13 2.82 -17.38
N ASP A 32 10.02 3.82 -17.39
CA ASP A 32 9.71 5.26 -17.30
C ASP A 32 9.08 5.69 -15.95
N PHE A 33 9.61 5.13 -14.86
CA PHE A 33 9.35 5.60 -13.49
C PHE A 33 10.59 6.21 -12.85
N ASP A 34 10.50 7.47 -12.48
CA ASP A 34 11.56 8.19 -11.77
C ASP A 34 11.58 7.77 -10.28
N LEU A 35 12.24 6.66 -9.98
CA LEU A 35 12.43 6.19 -8.61
C LEU A 35 13.59 6.90 -7.92
N THR A 36 13.46 7.09 -6.61
CA THR A 36 14.59 7.43 -5.73
C THR A 36 15.09 6.16 -5.06
N ILE A 37 16.36 5.80 -5.28
CA ILE A 37 16.98 4.65 -4.60
C ILE A 37 17.48 5.11 -3.24
N VAL A 38 17.09 4.37 -2.20
CA VAL A 38 17.45 4.65 -0.81
C VAL A 38 18.17 3.43 -0.24
N ASN A 39 19.48 3.55 -0.01
CA ASN A 39 20.30 2.46 0.53
C ASN A 39 20.26 2.39 2.07
N GLU A 40 19.89 3.50 2.72
CA GLU A 40 19.79 3.61 4.17
C GLU A 40 18.61 4.50 4.52
N MET A 41 17.68 3.97 5.32
CA MET A 41 16.58 4.73 5.91
C MET A 41 16.08 4.05 7.17
N ASP A 42 15.57 4.86 8.09
CA ASP A 42 14.71 4.36 9.14
C ASP A 42 13.29 4.15 8.62
N VAL A 43 12.61 3.13 9.17
CA VAL A 43 11.21 2.80 8.87
C VAL A 43 10.34 3.09 10.08
N ASP A 44 9.20 3.76 9.84
CA ASP A 44 8.33 4.33 10.87
C ASP A 44 7.09 3.46 11.16
N HIS A 45 6.06 4.04 11.78
CA HIS A 45 4.81 3.33 12.05
C HIS A 45 4.08 2.86 10.78
N GLY A 46 4.19 3.57 9.66
CA GLY A 46 3.49 3.25 8.41
C GLY A 46 3.89 1.89 7.84
N LEU A 47 5.12 1.43 8.15
CA LEU A 47 5.61 0.11 7.81
C LEU A 47 5.52 -0.89 8.98
N THR A 48 5.94 -0.48 10.18
CA THR A 48 6.10 -1.44 11.30
C THR A 48 4.81 -1.79 12.04
N VAL A 49 3.78 -0.94 12.01
CA VAL A 49 2.47 -1.25 12.60
C VAL A 49 1.77 -2.39 11.84
N PRO A 50 1.63 -2.35 10.49
CA PRO A 50 1.09 -3.47 9.72
C PRO A 50 1.82 -4.80 9.97
N LEU A 51 3.15 -4.79 10.03
CA LEU A 51 3.93 -6.00 10.37
C LEU A 51 3.57 -6.56 11.75
N SER A 52 3.42 -5.69 12.75
CA SER A 52 3.03 -6.10 14.10
C SER A 52 1.61 -6.69 14.14
N LEU A 53 0.69 -6.14 13.35
CA LEU A 53 -0.69 -6.63 13.24
C LEU A 53 -0.77 -8.00 12.58
N MET A 54 0.05 -8.24 11.54
CA MET A 54 0.01 -9.48 10.75
C MET A 54 0.89 -10.59 11.33
N CYS A 55 2.01 -10.24 11.97
CA CYS A 55 3.02 -11.18 12.43
C CYS A 55 3.16 -11.25 13.97
N GLY A 56 2.42 -10.41 14.70
CA GLY A 56 2.49 -10.35 16.16
C GLY A 56 3.76 -9.68 16.67
N GLN A 57 4.37 -10.27 17.71
CA GLN A 57 5.59 -9.75 18.36
C GLN A 57 6.72 -10.79 18.33
N PRO A 58 7.22 -11.15 17.13
CA PRO A 58 8.29 -12.12 17.03
C PRO A 58 9.63 -11.50 17.45
N THR A 59 10.64 -12.33 17.69
CA THR A 59 12.02 -11.86 17.92
C THR A 59 12.70 -11.38 16.65
N ALA A 60 12.26 -11.87 15.49
CA ALA A 60 12.67 -11.45 14.15
C ALA A 60 11.46 -11.56 13.21
N TRP A 61 11.35 -10.69 12.21
CA TRP A 61 10.26 -10.77 11.23
C TRP A 61 10.34 -12.06 10.40
N PRO A 62 9.19 -12.66 10.02
CA PRO A 62 9.17 -13.98 9.40
C PRO A 62 9.62 -13.98 7.93
N CYS A 63 9.78 -12.80 7.32
CA CYS A 63 10.22 -12.63 5.94
C CYS A 63 11.03 -11.33 5.76
N PRO A 64 11.86 -11.25 4.70
CA PRO A 64 12.42 -9.99 4.26
C PRO A 64 11.34 -9.01 3.80
N VAL A 65 11.58 -7.70 3.96
CA VAL A 65 10.67 -6.63 3.57
C VAL A 65 11.43 -5.57 2.80
N ILE A 66 10.95 -5.22 1.61
CA ILE A 66 11.47 -4.08 0.83
C ILE A 66 10.55 -2.87 1.10
N PRO A 67 11.03 -1.83 1.81
CA PRO A 67 10.26 -0.61 2.00
C PRO A 67 10.06 0.11 0.67
N PHE A 68 8.80 0.44 0.35
CA PHE A 68 8.46 1.25 -0.81
C PHE A 68 7.71 2.51 -0.36
N ALA A 69 8.45 3.60 -0.11
CA ALA A 69 7.88 4.83 0.40
C ALA A 69 7.21 5.66 -0.73
N VAL A 70 6.03 6.22 -0.44
CA VAL A 70 5.28 7.06 -1.39
C VAL A 70 4.94 8.38 -0.73
N ASN A 71 5.28 9.50 -1.39
CA ASN A 71 4.87 10.82 -0.91
C ASN A 71 3.34 10.99 -1.04
N VAL A 72 2.65 10.98 0.08
CA VAL A 72 1.22 11.36 0.20
C VAL A 72 1.00 12.52 1.17
N VAL A 73 2.08 13.15 1.63
CA VAL A 73 2.04 14.24 2.63
C VAL A 73 2.12 15.60 1.94
N GLN A 74 3.10 15.79 1.05
CA GLN A 74 3.35 17.07 0.39
C GLN A 74 2.71 17.09 -1.00
N TYR A 75 1.78 18.01 -1.23
CA TYR A 75 1.15 18.16 -2.55
C TYR A 75 2.07 18.84 -3.58
N PRO A 76 1.98 18.47 -4.88
CA PRO A 76 1.11 17.41 -5.41
C PRO A 76 1.65 16.00 -5.12
N VAL A 77 0.75 15.09 -4.76
CA VAL A 77 1.02 13.66 -4.57
C VAL A 77 0.78 12.90 -5.89
N PRO A 78 1.27 11.65 -6.06
CA PRO A 78 0.96 10.86 -7.25
C PRO A 78 -0.56 10.67 -7.45
N ARG A 79 -1.03 10.67 -8.71
CA ARG A 79 -2.42 10.32 -9.04
C ARG A 79 -2.65 8.82 -8.80
N GLY A 80 -3.89 8.42 -8.49
CA GLY A 80 -4.27 7.01 -8.37
C GLY A 80 -3.85 6.19 -9.59
N GLN A 81 -4.07 6.73 -10.80
CA GLN A 81 -3.60 6.12 -12.05
C GLN A 81 -2.09 5.85 -12.09
N ARG A 82 -1.25 6.77 -11.58
CA ARG A 82 0.21 6.59 -11.55
C ARG A 82 0.60 5.51 -10.55
N CYS A 83 -0.08 5.45 -9.40
CA CYS A 83 0.09 4.37 -8.42
C CYS A 83 -0.32 3.01 -8.99
N PHE A 84 -1.44 2.93 -9.70
CA PHE A 84 -1.90 1.69 -10.35
C PHE A 84 -0.92 1.20 -11.42
N GLN A 85 -0.44 2.11 -12.28
CA GLN A 85 0.58 1.80 -13.30
C GLN A 85 1.92 1.39 -12.68
N LEU A 86 2.30 1.99 -11.55
CA LEU A 86 3.49 1.58 -10.80
C LEU A 86 3.35 0.14 -10.30
N GLY A 87 2.19 -0.25 -9.80
CA GLY A 87 1.88 -1.64 -9.45
C GLY A 87 2.09 -2.60 -10.63
N GLN A 88 1.59 -2.23 -11.81
CA GLN A 88 1.79 -3.02 -13.04
C GLN A 88 3.28 -3.12 -13.42
N ALA A 89 4.06 -2.06 -13.21
CA ALA A 89 5.49 -2.05 -13.49
C ALA A 89 6.28 -2.94 -12.51
N ILE A 90 5.93 -2.87 -11.22
CA ILE A 90 6.49 -3.76 -10.18
C ILE A 90 6.16 -5.20 -10.53
N ARG A 91 4.94 -5.52 -10.96
CA ARG A 91 4.58 -6.88 -11.38
C ARG A 91 5.47 -7.40 -12.50
N ARG A 92 5.66 -6.63 -13.57
CA ARG A 92 6.56 -7.04 -14.67
C ARG A 92 7.99 -7.27 -14.17
N ALA A 93 8.48 -6.43 -13.26
CA ALA A 93 9.78 -6.64 -12.64
C ALA A 93 9.82 -7.97 -11.85
N LEU A 94 8.78 -8.30 -11.09
CA LEU A 94 8.69 -9.56 -10.36
C LEU A 94 8.64 -10.78 -11.29
N ASP A 95 7.91 -10.69 -12.40
CA ASP A 95 7.82 -11.77 -13.40
C ASP A 95 9.17 -12.03 -14.11
N GLU A 96 10.07 -11.04 -14.12
CA GLU A 96 11.41 -11.10 -14.71
C GLU A 96 12.51 -11.50 -13.70
N TYR A 97 12.18 -11.71 -12.42
CA TYR A 97 13.16 -12.10 -11.41
C TYR A 97 13.46 -13.60 -11.46
N ASP A 98 14.74 -13.97 -11.36
CA ASP A 98 15.20 -15.35 -11.60
C ASP A 98 14.78 -16.36 -10.52
N GLU A 99 14.52 -15.89 -9.28
CA GLU A 99 14.17 -16.77 -8.17
C GLU A 99 12.64 -16.93 -8.04
N ASP A 100 12.20 -18.18 -7.82
CA ASP A 100 10.81 -18.51 -7.52
C ASP A 100 10.47 -18.13 -6.07
N LEU A 101 10.05 -16.89 -5.86
CA LEU A 101 9.71 -16.31 -4.57
C LEU A 101 8.19 -16.15 -4.41
N ASN A 102 7.68 -16.46 -3.21
CA ASN A 102 6.35 -16.04 -2.81
C ASN A 102 6.38 -14.58 -2.34
N VAL A 103 6.14 -13.65 -3.27
CA VAL A 103 6.14 -12.20 -3.01
C VAL A 103 4.74 -11.70 -2.67
N GLN A 104 4.65 -10.91 -1.59
CA GLN A 104 3.45 -10.18 -1.22
C GLN A 104 3.67 -8.67 -1.39
N ILE A 105 2.63 -7.95 -1.82
CA ILE A 105 2.66 -6.49 -1.94
C ILE A 105 1.56 -5.92 -1.06
N TRP A 106 1.95 -5.06 -0.12
CA TRP A 106 1.04 -4.48 0.87
C TRP A 106 0.89 -2.98 0.61
N GLY A 107 -0.33 -2.52 0.34
CA GLY A 107 -0.67 -1.10 0.34
C GLY A 107 -1.19 -0.73 1.73
N THR A 108 -0.44 0.08 2.46
CA THR A 108 -0.76 0.45 3.86
C THR A 108 -1.18 1.91 3.95
N GLY A 109 -1.77 2.30 5.09
CA GLY A 109 -2.49 3.56 5.26
C GLY A 109 -3.99 3.40 5.05
N GLY A 110 -4.76 4.37 5.51
CA GLY A 110 -6.18 4.54 5.29
C GLY A 110 -7.01 4.19 6.52
N MET A 111 -8.34 4.24 6.42
CA MET A 111 -9.12 4.68 5.25
C MET A 111 -9.57 6.13 5.41
N THR A 112 -10.88 6.43 5.41
CA THR A 112 -11.35 7.78 5.71
C THR A 112 -10.87 8.25 7.08
N HIS A 113 -10.24 9.43 7.11
CA HIS A 113 -9.86 10.16 8.31
C HIS A 113 -9.41 11.58 8.00
N GLN A 114 -9.53 12.45 9.00
CA GLN A 114 -8.94 13.77 8.98
C GLN A 114 -8.34 14.09 10.35
N LEU A 115 -7.06 14.47 10.39
CA LEU A 115 -6.29 14.74 11.61
C LEU A 115 -6.21 16.23 11.94
N GLN A 116 -6.51 17.10 10.97
CA GLN A 116 -6.26 18.54 11.09
C GLN A 116 -7.49 19.43 10.92
N GLY A 117 -7.44 20.58 11.60
CA GLY A 117 -8.41 21.67 11.47
C GLY A 117 -9.81 21.35 12.03
N PRO A 118 -10.80 22.23 11.78
CA PRO A 118 -12.15 22.09 12.33
C PRO A 118 -12.93 20.86 11.86
N ARG A 119 -12.46 20.17 10.81
CA ARG A 119 -13.07 18.97 10.23
C ARG A 119 -12.35 17.68 10.67
N ALA A 120 -11.42 17.77 11.64
CA ALA A 120 -10.78 16.59 12.21
C ALA A 120 -11.82 15.61 12.81
N GLY A 121 -11.54 14.31 12.71
CA GLY A 121 -12.44 13.23 13.13
C GLY A 121 -13.49 12.82 12.07
N LEU A 122 -13.39 13.33 10.83
CA LEU A 122 -14.23 12.89 9.73
C LEU A 122 -14.06 11.39 9.47
N ILE A 123 -15.18 10.68 9.32
CA ILE A 123 -15.27 9.30 8.85
C ILE A 123 -16.38 9.21 7.81
N ASN A 124 -16.17 8.46 6.73
CA ASN A 124 -17.16 8.24 5.68
C ASN A 124 -17.22 6.77 5.26
N LYS A 125 -17.89 5.96 6.07
CA LYS A 125 -18.08 4.52 5.85
C LYS A 125 -18.67 4.17 4.48
N GLN A 126 -19.55 5.02 3.95
CA GLN A 126 -20.17 4.76 2.65
C GLN A 126 -19.15 4.89 1.52
N TRP A 127 -18.30 5.92 1.58
CA TRP A 127 -17.21 6.09 0.63
C TRP A 127 -16.17 4.96 0.76
N ASP A 128 -15.78 4.60 1.99
CA ASP A 128 -14.84 3.49 2.22
C ASP A 128 -15.34 2.16 1.65
N SER A 129 -16.62 1.85 1.88
CA SER A 129 -17.24 0.62 1.35
C SER A 129 -17.19 0.59 -0.18
N LYS A 130 -17.53 1.73 -0.82
CA LYS A 130 -17.48 1.87 -2.28
C LYS A 130 -16.06 1.80 -2.82
N PHE A 131 -15.08 2.40 -2.13
CA PHE A 131 -13.68 2.32 -2.53
C PHE A 131 -13.18 0.88 -2.49
N LEU A 132 -13.47 0.13 -1.42
CA LEU A 132 -13.13 -1.28 -1.32
C LEU A 132 -13.81 -2.13 -2.40
N ASP A 133 -15.08 -1.87 -2.70
CA ASP A 133 -15.80 -2.58 -3.77
C ASP A 133 -15.15 -2.31 -5.13
N LYS A 134 -14.86 -1.04 -5.47
CA LYS A 134 -14.13 -0.69 -6.70
C LYS A 134 -12.74 -1.32 -6.74
N LEU A 135 -12.01 -1.30 -5.64
CA LEU A 135 -10.67 -1.91 -5.58
C LEU A 135 -10.71 -3.40 -5.91
N ILE A 136 -11.78 -4.12 -5.54
CA ILE A 136 -11.95 -5.54 -5.85
C ILE A 136 -12.43 -5.74 -7.29
N ASP A 137 -13.48 -5.03 -7.69
CA ASP A 137 -14.28 -5.34 -8.88
C ASP A 137 -13.88 -4.53 -10.12
N ASP A 138 -13.40 -3.30 -9.95
CA ASP A 138 -13.06 -2.35 -11.01
C ASP A 138 -11.91 -1.42 -10.58
N PRO A 139 -10.67 -1.94 -10.52
CA PRO A 139 -9.53 -1.19 -10.00
C PRO A 139 -9.11 -0.03 -10.91
N GLU A 140 -9.47 -0.05 -12.21
CA GLU A 140 -9.22 1.06 -13.13
C GLU A 140 -10.09 2.27 -12.74
N ASP A 141 -11.37 2.04 -12.45
CA ASP A 141 -12.26 3.09 -11.97
C ASP A 141 -11.85 3.59 -10.57
N ALA A 142 -11.36 2.70 -9.69
CA ALA A 142 -10.73 3.12 -8.43
C ALA A 142 -9.50 4.03 -8.67
N ALA A 143 -8.69 3.74 -9.68
CA ALA A 143 -7.49 4.52 -10.02
C ALA A 143 -7.81 5.86 -10.69
N ALA A 144 -8.99 5.99 -11.29
CA ALA A 144 -9.46 7.20 -11.95
C ALA A 144 -10.01 8.27 -10.98
N ILE A 145 -10.20 7.94 -9.69
CA ILE A 145 -10.72 8.88 -8.68
C ILE A 145 -9.77 10.10 -8.58
N PRO A 146 -10.27 11.34 -8.75
CA PRO A 146 -9.43 12.53 -8.67
C PRO A 146 -9.09 12.88 -7.22
N HIS A 147 -7.91 13.46 -6.96
CA HIS A 147 -7.45 13.84 -5.61
C HIS A 147 -8.46 14.66 -4.81
N ILE A 148 -9.17 15.58 -5.47
CA ILE A 148 -10.18 16.42 -4.82
C ILE A 148 -11.33 15.61 -4.23
N GLU A 149 -11.67 14.47 -4.81
CA GLU A 149 -12.70 13.58 -4.29
C GLU A 149 -12.23 12.90 -3.01
N TYR A 150 -10.99 12.40 -2.95
CA TYR A 150 -10.39 11.90 -1.71
C TYR A 150 -10.43 12.96 -0.60
N VAL A 151 -9.93 14.17 -0.86
CA VAL A 151 -9.91 15.23 0.17
C VAL A 151 -11.33 15.58 0.65
N ARG A 152 -12.31 15.58 -0.27
CA ARG A 152 -13.70 15.89 0.06
C ARG A 152 -14.36 14.76 0.84
N GLU A 153 -14.30 13.53 0.35
CA GLU A 153 -15.09 12.41 0.86
C GLU A 153 -14.36 11.60 1.94
N ALA A 154 -13.02 11.51 1.84
CA ALA A 154 -12.16 10.71 2.71
C ALA A 154 -11.40 11.50 3.78
N GLY A 155 -11.44 12.84 3.73
CA GLY A 155 -10.65 13.70 4.62
C GLY A 155 -9.24 13.95 4.06
N SER A 156 -8.51 14.90 4.63
CA SER A 156 -7.21 15.32 4.06
C SER A 156 -6.18 14.20 4.03
N GLU A 157 -6.12 13.37 5.07
CA GLU A 157 -5.16 12.28 5.18
C GLU A 157 -5.66 10.99 4.51
N GLY A 158 -6.97 10.86 4.25
CA GLY A 158 -7.55 9.73 3.51
C GLY A 158 -7.05 9.58 2.06
N ILE A 159 -6.29 10.56 1.54
CA ILE A 159 -5.58 10.47 0.26
C ILE A 159 -4.57 9.31 0.20
N GLU A 160 -4.08 8.83 1.35
CA GLU A 160 -3.12 7.72 1.41
C GLU A 160 -3.64 6.41 0.78
N LEU A 161 -4.95 6.28 0.60
CA LEU A 161 -5.58 5.16 -0.11
C LEU A 161 -5.13 5.00 -1.57
N VAL A 162 -4.49 6.00 -2.18
CA VAL A 162 -3.84 5.81 -3.50
C VAL A 162 -2.72 4.76 -3.45
N MET A 163 -2.10 4.53 -2.29
CA MET A 163 -1.07 3.48 -2.14
C MET A 163 -1.64 2.07 -2.30
N TRP A 164 -2.93 1.86 -2.00
CA TRP A 164 -3.59 0.57 -2.18
C TRP A 164 -3.65 0.17 -3.66
N LEU A 165 -3.67 1.16 -4.56
CA LEU A 165 -3.66 0.94 -6.00
C LEU A 165 -2.31 0.39 -6.50
N ILE A 166 -1.20 0.60 -5.79
CA ILE A 166 0.09 0.00 -6.13
C ILE A 166 0.02 -1.52 -5.92
N ALA A 167 -0.45 -1.96 -4.76
CA ALA A 167 -0.65 -3.38 -4.48
C ALA A 167 -1.67 -3.99 -5.46
N ARG A 168 -2.77 -3.28 -5.70
CA ARG A 168 -3.83 -3.75 -6.59
C ARG A 168 -3.40 -3.87 -8.05
N GLY A 169 -2.58 -2.92 -8.54
CA GLY A 169 -2.08 -2.90 -9.91
C GLY A 169 -1.09 -4.02 -10.21
N ALA A 170 -0.51 -4.64 -9.19
CA ALA A 170 0.43 -5.75 -9.36
C ALA A 170 -0.24 -7.14 -9.44
N MET A 171 -1.56 -7.22 -9.23
CA MET A 171 -2.30 -8.49 -9.23
C MET A 171 -2.44 -9.09 -10.63
N SER A 172 -2.60 -10.42 -10.70
CA SER A 172 -2.62 -11.16 -11.97
C SER A 172 -3.76 -10.79 -12.90
N ASP A 173 -4.95 -10.48 -12.38
CA ASP A 173 -6.11 -10.12 -13.19
C ASP A 173 -5.92 -8.82 -13.98
N VAL A 174 -5.12 -7.88 -13.45
CA VAL A 174 -4.70 -6.66 -14.16
C VAL A 174 -3.76 -6.98 -15.34
N ALA A 175 -3.09 -8.13 -15.28
CA ALA A 175 -2.19 -8.64 -16.32
C ALA A 175 -2.82 -9.77 -17.16
N GLY A 176 -4.16 -9.83 -17.25
CA GLY A 176 -4.89 -10.81 -18.06
C GLY A 176 -5.16 -12.15 -17.37
N GLY A 177 -4.87 -12.25 -16.07
CA GLY A 177 -5.22 -13.39 -15.23
C GLY A 177 -6.69 -13.42 -14.81
N SER A 178 -7.04 -14.37 -13.93
CA SER A 178 -8.39 -14.50 -13.38
C SER A 178 -8.62 -13.56 -12.21
N LYS A 179 -9.86 -13.09 -12.06
CA LYS A 179 -10.31 -12.22 -10.95
C LYS A 179 -9.82 -12.73 -9.59
N PRO A 180 -9.32 -11.86 -8.69
CA PRO A 180 -8.80 -12.29 -7.40
C PRO A 180 -9.89 -12.85 -6.48
N THR A 181 -9.47 -13.75 -5.59
CA THR A 181 -10.33 -14.23 -4.50
C THR A 181 -10.18 -13.31 -3.29
N VAL A 182 -11.30 -12.83 -2.76
CA VAL A 182 -11.32 -12.11 -1.49
C VAL A 182 -11.19 -13.12 -0.34
N ARG A 183 -10.01 -13.20 0.28
CA ARG A 183 -9.75 -14.09 1.41
C ARG A 183 -10.15 -13.47 2.75
N HIS A 184 -10.07 -12.15 2.83
CA HIS A 184 -10.44 -11.43 4.03
C HIS A 184 -10.90 -10.03 3.66
N ARG A 185 -11.97 -9.57 4.31
CA ARG A 185 -12.41 -8.18 4.30
C ARG A 185 -12.88 -7.81 5.70
N PHE A 186 -12.27 -6.79 6.27
CA PHE A 186 -12.59 -6.27 7.59
C PHE A 186 -12.70 -4.75 7.55
N TYR A 187 -13.64 -4.23 8.33
CA TYR A 187 -13.91 -2.81 8.46
C TYR A 187 -14.29 -2.50 9.91
N HIS A 188 -13.64 -1.53 10.54
CA HIS A 188 -13.97 -1.10 11.89
C HIS A 188 -13.81 0.40 12.09
N VAL A 189 -14.74 0.98 12.87
CA VAL A 189 -14.71 2.37 13.31
C VAL A 189 -15.16 2.41 14.78
N PRO A 190 -14.51 3.20 15.64
CA PRO A 190 -13.28 3.96 15.37
C PRO A 190 -12.02 3.13 15.66
N ALA A 191 -10.91 3.45 14.99
CA ALA A 191 -9.58 3.18 15.55
C ALA A 191 -8.82 4.51 15.61
N SER A 192 -8.73 5.08 16.83
CA SER A 192 -8.33 6.48 17.00
C SER A 192 -9.21 7.40 16.14
N ASN A 193 -8.62 8.21 15.25
CA ASN A 193 -9.32 9.13 14.37
C ASN A 193 -9.64 8.53 12.98
N THR A 194 -9.42 7.22 12.78
CA THR A 194 -9.44 6.60 11.46
C THR A 194 -10.40 5.41 11.37
N ALA A 195 -10.95 5.19 10.17
CA ALA A 195 -11.62 3.95 9.81
C ALA A 195 -10.59 2.89 9.41
N VAL A 196 -10.54 1.76 10.10
CA VAL A 196 -9.63 0.66 9.75
C VAL A 196 -10.27 -0.21 8.68
N GLY A 197 -9.58 -0.35 7.56
CA GLY A 197 -9.86 -1.34 6.52
C GLY A 197 -8.73 -2.35 6.45
N HIS A 198 -9.08 -3.63 6.26
CA HIS A 198 -8.12 -4.69 5.98
C HIS A 198 -8.69 -5.63 4.93
N LEU A 199 -7.98 -5.77 3.83
CA LEU A 199 -8.38 -6.57 2.68
C LEU A 199 -7.22 -7.50 2.29
N ILE A 200 -7.51 -8.80 2.16
CA ILE A 200 -6.58 -9.78 1.60
C ILE A 200 -7.18 -10.29 0.30
N LEU A 201 -6.49 -10.00 -0.80
CA LEU A 201 -6.79 -10.50 -2.13
C LEU A 201 -5.72 -11.50 -2.53
N GLU A 202 -6.14 -12.66 -3.00
CA GLU A 202 -5.25 -13.67 -3.56
C GLU A 202 -5.45 -13.73 -5.07
N ASN A 203 -4.34 -13.81 -5.82
CA ASN A 203 -4.39 -14.03 -7.27
C ASN A 203 -5.28 -15.24 -7.59
N GLY A 204 -6.12 -15.12 -8.61
CA GLY A 204 -6.94 -16.24 -9.07
C GLY A 204 -6.05 -17.41 -9.51
N ILE A 205 -6.45 -18.63 -9.19
CA ILE A 205 -5.77 -19.84 -9.70
C ILE A 205 -5.95 -19.83 -11.22
N SER A 206 -4.84 -19.82 -11.97
CA SER A 206 -4.87 -20.06 -13.41
C SER A 206 -5.45 -21.46 -13.66
N ALA A 207 -6.45 -21.54 -14.54
CA ALA A 207 -6.99 -22.81 -15.01
C ALA A 207 -5.93 -23.61 -15.79
#